data_AF-A0A975ME73-F1
#
_entry.id   AF-A0A975ME73-F1
#
_cell.length_a   1.000
_cell.length_b   1.000
_cell.length_c   1.000
_cell.angle_alpha   90.00
_cell.angle_beta   90.00
_cell.angle_gamma   90.00
#
_symmetry.space_group_name_H-M   'P 1'
#
loop_
_entity.id
_entity.type
_entity.pdbx_description
1 polymer ?
#
loop_
_entity_poly.entity_id
_entity_poly.type
_entity_poly.pdbx_seq_one_letter_code
_entity_poly.pdbx_strand_id
1 'polypeptide(L)'
;MEQPPSDDTAGEAAAPTAADLTDEEKAVLAIASRRWKHSGVMESHVYDTLGWSMTRFFQVLNELLDRPETYAYDPVNVARLRRLRDLRQGVRSGRPSG
;
A
#
# COMPACT_ATOMS: atom_id res chain seq x y z
N MET A 1 -32.26 12.34 0.68
CA MET A 1 -31.80 10.95 0.87
C MET A 1 -30.36 10.94 0.35
N GLU A 2 -29.37 11.30 1.18
CA GLU A 2 -28.66 10.40 2.14
C GLU A 2 -27.62 9.58 1.35
N GLN A 3 -26.28 9.68 1.47
CA GLN A 3 -25.29 10.35 2.32
C GLN A 3 -23.96 10.48 1.50
N PRO A 4 -22.96 11.26 1.95
CA PRO A 4 -21.59 11.30 1.39
C PRO A 4 -20.72 10.14 1.89
N PRO A 5 -19.59 9.79 1.22
CA PRO A 5 -18.44 9.23 1.92
C PRO A 5 -17.33 10.30 2.02
N SER A 6 -17.48 11.18 3.00
CA SER A 6 -16.30 11.80 3.62
C SER A 6 -15.83 10.80 4.68
N ASP A 7 -14.86 9.97 4.34
CA ASP A 7 -14.09 9.26 5.35
C ASP A 7 -12.96 10.21 5.79
N ASP A 8 -13.34 11.16 6.64
CA ASP A 8 -12.41 11.82 7.53
C ASP A 8 -12.08 10.81 8.63
N THR A 9 -10.95 10.13 8.48
CA THR A 9 -10.28 9.52 9.63
C THR A 9 -8.89 10.14 9.75
N ALA A 10 -8.87 11.46 9.99
CA ALA A 10 -7.76 12.11 10.66
C ALA A 10 -8.05 12.09 12.16
N GLY A 11 -7.66 11.02 12.86
CA GLY A 11 -7.85 10.95 14.31
C GLY A 11 -7.45 9.61 14.91
N GLU A 12 -6.18 9.49 15.31
CA GLU A 12 -5.80 9.38 16.73
C GLU A 12 -4.38 8.84 16.83
N ALA A 13 -3.50 9.60 17.48
CA ALA A 13 -2.16 9.17 17.86
C ALA A 13 -2.25 8.14 19.00
N ALA A 14 -2.70 6.92 18.69
CA ALA A 14 -2.54 5.77 19.55
C ALA A 14 -1.24 5.05 19.15
N ALA A 15 -0.41 4.72 20.15
CA ALA A 15 0.89 4.10 19.93
C ALA A 15 0.78 2.81 19.08
N PRO A 16 1.53 2.69 17.98
CA PRO A 16 1.21 1.72 16.94
C PRO A 16 1.47 0.28 17.37
N THR A 17 0.40 -0.48 17.49
CA THR A 17 0.44 -1.94 17.57
C THR A 17 -0.08 -2.51 16.25
N ALA A 18 0.19 -3.78 15.93
CA ALA A 18 -0.32 -4.41 14.70
C ALA A 18 -1.87 -4.38 14.54
N ALA A 19 -2.60 -3.83 15.53
CA ALA A 19 -4.01 -3.52 15.51
C ALA A 19 -4.39 -2.26 14.68
N ASP A 20 -3.44 -1.40 14.31
CA ASP A 20 -3.73 -0.10 13.67
C ASP A 20 -3.84 -0.13 12.14
N LEU A 21 -3.62 -1.31 11.52
CA LEU A 21 -3.92 -1.47 10.09
C LEU A 21 -5.41 -1.73 9.90
N THR A 22 -6.05 -0.94 9.05
CA THR A 22 -7.43 -1.19 8.62
C THR A 22 -7.52 -2.48 7.80
N ASP A 23 -8.72 -3.03 7.64
CA ASP A 23 -8.91 -4.25 6.86
C ASP A 23 -8.57 -4.05 5.38
N GLU A 24 -8.77 -2.83 4.87
CA GLU A 24 -8.35 -2.43 3.52
C GLU A 24 -6.82 -2.43 3.40
N GLU A 25 -6.11 -1.88 4.37
CA GLU A 25 -4.65 -1.84 4.38
C GLU A 25 -4.04 -3.24 4.50
N LYS A 26 -4.62 -4.11 5.33
CA LYS A 26 -4.25 -5.53 5.40
C LYS A 26 -4.47 -6.23 4.06
N ALA A 27 -5.59 -5.96 3.39
CA ALA A 27 -5.86 -6.51 2.07
C ALA A 27 -4.85 -6.03 1.01
N VAL A 28 -4.44 -4.77 1.06
CA VAL A 28 -3.38 -4.23 0.19
C VAL A 28 -2.07 -5.01 0.37
N LEU A 29 -1.64 -5.23 1.62
CA LEU A 29 -0.42 -6.00 1.93
C LEU A 29 -0.55 -7.46 1.52
N ALA A 30 -1.70 -8.08 1.75
CA ALA A 30 -1.96 -9.47 1.35
C ALA A 30 -1.86 -9.63 -0.18
N ILE A 31 -2.48 -8.72 -0.95
CA ILE A 31 -2.39 -8.70 -2.41
C ILE A 31 -0.94 -8.48 -2.86
N ALA A 32 -0.22 -7.52 -2.25
CA ALA A 32 1.16 -7.20 -2.62
C ALA A 32 2.16 -8.34 -2.30
N SER A 33 1.91 -9.13 -1.26
CA SER A 33 2.75 -10.28 -0.87
C SER A 33 2.62 -11.47 -1.84
N ARG A 34 1.49 -11.58 -2.54
CA ARG A 34 1.18 -12.72 -3.40
C ARG A 34 1.99 -12.68 -4.69
N ARG A 35 2.39 -13.86 -5.17
CA ARG A 35 3.06 -14.01 -6.46
C ARG A 35 2.03 -14.10 -7.59
N TRP A 36 1.91 -13.01 -8.37
CA TRP A 36 1.01 -12.93 -9.51
C TRP A 36 1.67 -13.45 -10.79
N LYS A 37 0.91 -14.19 -11.61
CA LYS A 37 1.40 -14.71 -12.90
C LYS A 37 1.47 -13.62 -13.99
N HIS A 38 0.49 -12.71 -13.99
CA HIS A 38 0.38 -11.61 -14.94
C HIS A 38 -0.11 -10.34 -14.24
N SER A 39 0.35 -9.17 -14.68
CA SER A 39 -0.05 -7.87 -14.11
C SER A 39 -1.57 -7.64 -14.19
N GLY A 40 -2.21 -8.04 -15.27
CA GLY A 40 -3.67 -7.88 -15.43
C GLY A 40 -4.49 -8.70 -14.43
N VAL A 41 -3.99 -9.87 -14.01
CA VAL A 41 -4.69 -10.71 -13.00
C VAL A 41 -4.62 -10.05 -11.62
N MET A 42 -3.50 -9.39 -11.30
CA MET A 42 -3.39 -8.61 -10.07
C MET A 42 -4.35 -7.41 -10.09
N GLU A 43 -4.41 -6.68 -11.21
CA GLU A 43 -5.30 -5.54 -11.38
C GLU A 43 -6.78 -5.91 -11.22
N SER A 44 -7.23 -6.97 -11.90
CA SER A 44 -8.61 -7.45 -11.72
C SER A 44 -8.88 -7.82 -10.26
N HIS A 45 -7.95 -8.53 -9.60
CA HIS A 45 -8.14 -8.90 -8.20
C HIS A 45 -8.16 -7.69 -7.24
N VAL A 46 -7.33 -6.67 -7.50
CA VAL A 46 -7.35 -5.41 -6.75
C VAL A 46 -8.72 -4.74 -6.91
N TYR A 47 -9.22 -4.65 -8.14
CA TYR A 47 -10.51 -4.06 -8.41
C TYR A 47 -11.66 -4.86 -7.79
N ASP A 48 -11.64 -6.20 -7.88
CA ASP A 48 -12.69 -7.06 -7.33
C ASP A 48 -12.72 -7.05 -5.79
N THR A 49 -11.55 -6.91 -5.14
CA THR A 49 -11.45 -6.96 -3.67
C THR A 49 -11.66 -5.59 -3.02
N LEU A 50 -11.10 -4.53 -3.61
CA LEU A 50 -11.04 -3.19 -3.02
C LEU A 50 -11.87 -2.16 -3.80
N GLY A 51 -12.29 -2.46 -5.03
CA GLY A 51 -12.92 -1.48 -5.92
C GLY A 51 -11.97 -0.39 -6.41
N TRP A 52 -10.65 -0.57 -6.26
CA TRP A 52 -9.65 0.48 -6.50
C TRP A 52 -8.96 0.32 -7.86
N SER A 53 -8.52 1.46 -8.41
CA SER A 53 -7.58 1.46 -9.53
C SER A 53 -6.18 1.05 -9.06
N MET A 54 -5.36 0.52 -9.99
CA MET A 54 -3.97 0.17 -9.70
C MET A 54 -3.14 1.36 -9.22
N THR A 55 -3.44 2.56 -9.71
CA THR A 55 -2.77 3.79 -9.27
C THR A 55 -3.03 4.06 -7.79
N ARG A 56 -4.30 3.99 -7.34
CA ARG A 56 -4.65 4.17 -5.92
C ARG A 56 -4.02 3.08 -5.06
N PHE A 57 -4.06 1.82 -5.52
CA PHE A 57 -3.42 0.70 -4.84
C PHE A 57 -1.94 0.96 -4.57
N PHE A 58 -1.17 1.39 -5.59
CA PHE A 58 0.25 1.66 -5.41
C PHE A 58 0.52 2.91 -4.55
N GLN A 59 -0.34 3.92 -4.58
CA GLN A 59 -0.23 5.08 -3.68
C GLN A 59 -0.36 4.65 -2.22
N VAL A 60 -1.43 3.95 -1.88
CA VAL A 60 -1.68 3.44 -0.51
C VAL A 60 -0.58 2.46 -0.10
N LEU A 61 -0.18 1.54 -0.99
CA LEU A 61 0.92 0.61 -0.70
C LEU A 61 2.22 1.36 -0.37
N ASN A 62 2.57 2.41 -1.11
CA ASN A 62 3.79 3.16 -0.84
C ASN A 62 3.75 3.87 0.51
N GLU A 63 2.61 4.44 0.90
CA GLU A 63 2.40 5.06 2.20
C GLU A 63 2.49 4.04 3.33
N LEU A 64 1.82 2.89 3.19
CA LEU A 64 1.91 1.77 4.12
C LEU A 64 3.34 1.29 4.28
N LEU A 65 4.10 1.21 3.20
CA LEU A 65 5.50 0.80 3.29
C LEU A 65 6.32 1.73 4.16
N ASP A 66 5.98 3.00 4.38
CA ASP A 66 6.76 3.90 5.24
C ASP A 66 6.35 3.86 6.72
N ARG A 67 5.21 3.25 7.04
CA ARG A 67 4.64 3.16 8.39
C ARG A 67 5.28 2.04 9.23
N PRO A 68 5.55 2.27 10.53
CA PRO A 68 6.13 1.24 11.40
C PRO A 68 5.14 0.11 11.71
N GLU A 69 3.83 0.38 11.75
CA GLU A 69 2.76 -0.63 11.90
C GLU A 69 2.89 -1.75 10.86
N THR A 70 3.10 -1.37 9.60
CA THR A 70 3.23 -2.29 8.46
C THR A 70 4.43 -3.21 8.63
N TYR A 71 5.54 -2.67 9.13
CA TYR A 71 6.75 -3.44 9.40
C TYR A 71 6.55 -4.44 10.55
N ALA A 72 5.75 -4.09 11.56
CA ALA A 72 5.38 -5.01 12.64
C ALA A 72 4.48 -6.15 12.16
N TYR A 73 3.63 -5.91 11.16
CA TYR A 73 2.75 -6.93 10.58
C TYR A 73 3.51 -7.95 9.74
N ASP A 74 4.34 -7.50 8.79
CA ASP A 74 5.12 -8.39 7.92
C ASP A 74 6.49 -7.79 7.55
N PRO A 75 7.50 -7.91 8.44
CA PRO A 75 8.78 -7.25 8.26
C PRO A 75 9.52 -7.75 7.02
N VAL A 76 9.33 -9.02 6.64
CA VAL A 76 10.05 -9.64 5.52
C VAL A 76 9.51 -9.12 4.18
N ASN A 77 8.19 -9.10 4.00
CA ASN A 77 7.61 -8.58 2.76
C ASN A 77 7.78 -7.07 2.67
N VAL A 78 7.64 -6.32 3.77
CA VAL A 78 7.84 -4.86 3.77
C VAL A 78 9.29 -4.50 3.44
N ALA A 79 10.29 -5.16 4.03
CA ALA A 79 11.69 -4.90 3.72
C ALA A 79 12.01 -5.17 2.24
N ARG A 80 11.45 -6.26 1.68
CA ARG A 80 11.62 -6.59 0.26
C ARG A 80 10.98 -5.54 -0.64
N LEU A 81 9.75 -5.11 -0.33
CA LEU A 81 9.00 -4.13 -1.12
C LEU A 81 9.66 -2.74 -1.05
N ARG A 82 10.12 -2.30 0.13
CA ARG A 82 10.92 -1.07 0.30
C ARG A 82 12.15 -1.10 -0.60
N ARG A 83 12.93 -2.18 -0.57
CA ARG A 83 14.13 -2.30 -1.42
C ARG A 83 13.81 -2.23 -2.91
N LEU A 84 12.74 -2.87 -3.36
CA LEU A 84 12.30 -2.79 -4.76
C LEU A 84 11.88 -1.37 -5.16
N ARG A 85 11.23 -0.63 -4.25
CA ARG A 85 10.89 0.79 -4.44
C ARG A 85 12.17 1.63 -4.56
N ASP A 86 13.11 1.47 -3.65
CA ASP A 86 14.34 2.27 -3.62
C ASP A 86 15.19 2.03 -4.88
N LEU A 87 15.23 0.80 -5.40
CA LEU A 87 15.85 0.48 -6.69
C LEU A 87 15.18 1.22 -7.86
N ARG A 88 13.84 1.39 -7.83
CA ARG A 88 13.12 2.16 -8.87
C ARG A 88 13.35 3.66 -8.74
N GLN A 89 13.44 4.17 -7.51
CA GLN A 89 13.66 5.61 -7.25
C GLN A 89 15.10 6.03 -7.58
N GLY A 90 16.09 5.20 -7.23
CA GLY A 90 17.50 5.48 -7.53
C GLY A 90 17.81 5.58 -9.04
N VAL A 91 17.03 4.90 -9.89
CA VAL A 91 17.11 5.06 -11.35
C VAL A 91 16.58 6.42 -11.83
N ARG A 92 15.67 7.05 -11.07
CA ARG A 92 15.04 8.33 -11.42
C ARG A 92 15.86 9.55 -10.95
N SER A 93 16.64 9.39 -9.88
CA SER A 93 17.50 10.45 -9.31
C SER A 93 18.69 10.87 -10.19
N GLY A 94 18.94 10.17 -11.30
CA GLY A 94 20.02 10.50 -12.24
C GLY A 94 19.66 11.51 -13.33
N ARG A 95 18.41 12.03 -13.38
CA ARG A 95 18.00 13.01 -14.38
C ARG A 95 17.67 14.35 -13.71
N PRO A 96 18.57 15.34 -13.74
CA PRO A 96 18.20 16.69 -13.35
C PRO A 96 17.13 17.16 -14.33
N SER A 97 15.91 17.33 -13.82
CA SER A 97 14.90 18.18 -14.44
C SER A 97 15.38 19.62 -14.26
N GLY A 98 16.23 20.06 -15.19
CA GLY A 98 16.45 21.46 -15.52
C GLY A 98 15.58 21.86 -16.70
#